data_AF-A0A933GAP2-F1
#
_entry.id   AF-A0A933GAP2-F1
#
_cell.length_a   1.000
_cell.length_b   1.000
_cell.length_c   1.000
_cell.angle_alpha   90.00
_cell.angle_beta   90.00
_cell.angle_gamma   90.00
#
_symmetry.space_group_name_H-M   'P 1'
#
loop_
_entity.id
_entity.type
_entity.pdbx_description
1 polymer ?
#
loop_
_entity_poly.entity_id
_entity_poly.type
_entity_poly.pdbx_seq_one_letter_code
_entity_poly.pdbx_strand_id
1 'polypeptide(L)'
;MSESFNPKPASQRLWRPIVAATGLVLLLCWGGGCEDVALNWGMDPGPKPRPVGRPVGRVVQPSATGPADGGSQGRAKPGQRDGGDPARPTGGAVDPPRPALSLYQVVLLSQAAPAEAPPGLRHVRLQHARAREVGCLLALVYLPSGPSGTDDRYTLVYPTSLEHDLAAEAAELLDVPKPHGGPPAGSMIEVWRWAMGEASDVIDSPGQPEQRLRQLADALMRVIPSAELPRQQRWMAGMVAGELLARRLYDYAGADAVYRQLRETVEPGSYEQMAVVYARGRALVQDGRREQARQCFESVIGQFSPLRGSELFERSRETLAQWDRRR
;
A
#
# COMPACT_ATOMS: atom_id res chain seq x y z
N MET A 1 43.02 -53.22 43.12
CA MET A 1 44.05 -53.73 42.20
C MET A 1 43.57 -55.07 41.67
N SER A 2 42.84 -55.06 40.54
CA SER A 2 42.49 -56.26 39.77
C SER A 2 42.09 -55.82 38.35
N GLU A 3 42.86 -56.32 37.39
CA GLU A 3 42.45 -56.86 36.08
C GLU A 3 41.59 -56.03 35.11
N SER A 4 42.31 -55.51 34.11
CA SER A 4 42.03 -55.53 32.67
C SER A 4 40.69 -56.09 32.17
N PHE A 5 39.96 -55.27 31.41
CA PHE A 5 39.06 -55.74 30.35
C PHE A 5 39.25 -54.88 29.09
N ASN A 6 39.66 -55.54 28.00
CA ASN A 6 39.88 -54.96 26.68
C ASN A 6 39.02 -55.74 25.67
N PRO A 7 37.98 -55.13 25.07
CA PRO A 7 37.40 -55.64 23.85
C PRO A 7 37.87 -54.84 22.62
N LYS A 8 38.51 -55.57 21.71
CA LYS A 8 38.85 -55.17 20.33
C LYS A 8 37.58 -54.86 19.49
N PRO A 9 37.73 -54.13 18.37
CA PRO A 9 36.64 -53.48 17.64
C PRO A 9 35.94 -54.40 16.64
N ALA A 10 34.62 -54.25 16.53
CA ALA A 10 33.80 -54.94 15.54
C ALA A 10 33.57 -54.09 14.28
N SER A 11 34.09 -54.64 13.18
CA SER A 11 33.54 -54.62 11.81
C SER A 11 33.19 -53.30 11.12
N GLN A 12 34.12 -52.94 10.23
CA GLN A 12 33.93 -52.23 8.98
C GLN A 12 32.63 -52.63 8.25
N ARG A 13 31.73 -51.67 8.01
CA ARG A 13 30.67 -51.78 6.99
C ARG A 13 31.06 -50.96 5.78
N LEU A 14 31.47 -51.68 4.74
CA LEU A 14 31.55 -51.23 3.36
C LEU A 14 30.17 -50.73 2.89
N TRP A 15 30.07 -49.45 2.55
CA TRP A 15 29.04 -48.96 1.63
C TRP A 15 29.73 -48.33 0.42
N ARG A 16 29.61 -49.01 -0.71
CA ARG A 16 30.01 -48.54 -2.04
C ARG A 16 29.01 -47.49 -2.54
N PRO A 17 29.44 -46.57 -3.42
CA PRO A 17 28.61 -45.50 -3.94
C PRO A 17 27.66 -46.02 -5.03
N ILE A 18 26.40 -45.57 -5.00
CA ILE A 18 25.50 -45.68 -6.14
C ILE A 18 25.67 -44.42 -6.98
N VAL A 19 26.35 -44.59 -8.10
CA VAL A 19 26.34 -43.70 -9.25
C VAL A 19 25.01 -43.95 -9.99
N ALA A 20 24.17 -42.93 -10.10
CA ALA A 20 23.07 -42.90 -11.06
C ALA A 20 23.19 -41.61 -11.86
N ALA A 21 23.55 -41.78 -13.13
CA ALA A 21 23.63 -40.76 -14.16
C ALA A 21 22.39 -40.87 -15.06
N THR A 22 21.63 -39.79 -15.24
CA THR A 22 20.71 -39.42 -16.36
C THR A 22 19.68 -38.41 -15.84
N GLY A 23 19.30 -37.30 -16.50
CA GLY A 23 19.70 -36.61 -17.72
C GLY A 23 19.34 -35.13 -17.54
N LEU A 24 20.13 -34.18 -18.05
CA LEU A 24 19.99 -33.51 -19.35
C LEU A 24 18.67 -32.73 -19.56
N VAL A 25 18.85 -31.44 -19.90
CA VAL A 25 17.94 -30.46 -20.55
C VAL A 25 17.15 -29.52 -19.63
N LEU A 26 17.73 -28.34 -19.36
CA LEU A 26 17.11 -27.03 -19.60
C LEU A 26 18.17 -25.92 -19.48
N LEU A 27 18.96 -25.80 -20.54
CA LEU A 27 19.60 -24.55 -20.93
C LEU A 27 18.60 -23.85 -21.85
N LEU A 28 18.17 -22.63 -21.51
CA LEU A 28 17.93 -21.52 -22.43
C LEU A 28 17.36 -20.30 -21.66
N CYS A 29 17.92 -19.12 -21.96
CA CYS A 29 17.42 -17.77 -21.67
C CYS A 29 17.68 -17.18 -20.26
N TRP A 30 18.95 -16.94 -19.94
CA TRP A 30 19.33 -15.78 -19.12
C TRP A 30 20.39 -14.97 -19.86
N GLY A 31 19.91 -14.05 -20.69
CA GLY A 31 20.72 -13.08 -21.40
C GLY A 31 19.93 -11.78 -21.53
N GLY A 32 20.47 -10.72 -20.93
CA GLY A 32 20.34 -9.33 -21.39
C GLY A 32 19.00 -8.64 -21.22
N GLY A 33 18.98 -7.62 -20.36
CA GLY A 33 17.97 -6.56 -20.40
C GLY A 33 17.79 -5.84 -19.07
N CYS A 34 18.70 -4.93 -18.73
CA CYS A 34 18.27 -3.74 -17.97
C CYS A 34 17.33 -2.97 -18.90
N GLU A 35 16.04 -3.29 -18.84
CA GLU A 35 15.02 -2.41 -19.38
C GLU A 35 14.98 -1.18 -18.48
N ASP A 36 15.68 -0.12 -18.90
CA ASP A 36 15.20 1.23 -18.64
C ASP A 36 13.75 1.25 -19.10
N VAL A 37 12.82 1.17 -18.15
CA VAL A 37 11.42 1.53 -18.39
C VAL A 37 11.42 3.04 -18.60
N ALA A 38 11.73 3.44 -19.82
CA ALA A 38 11.31 4.73 -20.34
C ALA A 38 9.77 4.68 -20.31
N LEU A 39 9.17 5.38 -19.35
CA LEU A 39 7.75 5.67 -19.34
C LEU A 39 7.43 6.42 -20.64
N ASN A 40 6.99 5.67 -21.64
CA ASN A 40 6.42 6.24 -22.84
C ASN A 40 5.05 6.81 -22.46
N TRP A 41 5.01 8.09 -22.11
CA TRP A 41 3.79 8.87 -21.89
C TRP A 41 3.04 9.14 -23.22
N GLY A 42 2.97 8.13 -24.08
CA GLY A 42 2.08 8.09 -25.22
C GLY A 42 0.65 7.91 -24.73
N MET A 43 0.00 9.03 -24.40
CA MET A 43 -1.44 9.10 -24.21
C MET A 43 -2.14 8.50 -25.44
N ASP A 44 -2.78 7.35 -25.28
CA ASP A 44 -3.97 7.08 -26.08
C ASP A 44 -5.01 8.14 -25.71
N PRO A 45 -5.59 8.87 -26.68
CA PRO A 45 -6.63 9.83 -26.40
C PRO A 45 -7.89 9.09 -25.96
N GLY A 46 -8.03 8.91 -24.64
CA GLY A 46 -9.28 8.52 -24.03
C GLY A 46 -10.41 9.46 -24.48
N PRO A 47 -11.65 8.95 -24.63
CA PRO A 47 -12.75 9.72 -25.19
C PRO A 47 -13.01 11.00 -24.38
N LYS A 48 -13.18 12.12 -25.09
CA LYS A 48 -13.48 13.44 -24.52
C LYS A 48 -14.59 13.35 -23.47
N PRO A 49 -14.41 13.89 -22.26
CA PRO A 49 -15.50 13.96 -21.29
C PRO A 49 -16.63 14.82 -21.86
N ARG A 50 -17.86 14.28 -21.81
CA ARG A 50 -19.08 15.04 -22.14
C ARG A 50 -19.24 16.18 -21.13
N PRO A 51 -19.69 17.38 -21.56
CA PRO A 51 -19.93 18.49 -20.63
C PRO A 51 -21.00 18.10 -19.60
N VAL A 52 -20.63 18.21 -18.33
CA VAL A 52 -21.56 18.06 -17.20
C VAL A 52 -22.53 19.23 -17.25
N GLY A 53 -23.81 18.92 -17.49
CA GLY A 53 -24.88 19.90 -17.41
C GLY A 53 -24.97 20.51 -16.01
N ARG A 54 -25.19 21.82 -15.96
CA ARG A 54 -25.46 22.60 -14.74
C ARG A 54 -26.51 21.90 -13.86
N PRO A 55 -26.28 21.73 -12.54
CA PRO A 55 -27.36 21.32 -11.65
C PRO A 55 -28.34 22.49 -11.48
N VAL A 56 -29.59 22.26 -11.89
CA VAL A 56 -30.76 23.06 -11.57
C VAL A 56 -31.54 22.31 -10.47
N GLY A 57 -31.94 23.02 -9.41
CA GLY A 57 -32.84 22.53 -8.35
C GLY A 57 -32.19 22.65 -6.98
N ARG A 58 -32.33 23.77 -6.26
CA ARG A 58 -33.51 24.22 -5.50
C ARG A 58 -34.02 23.15 -4.54
N VAL A 59 -33.47 23.16 -3.32
CA VAL A 59 -34.09 22.51 -2.16
C VAL A 59 -35.02 23.51 -1.49
N VAL A 60 -36.26 23.07 -1.32
CA VAL A 60 -37.41 23.75 -0.74
C VAL A 60 -37.24 23.83 0.79
N GLN A 61 -37.46 25.02 1.35
CA GLN A 61 -37.64 25.25 2.78
C GLN A 61 -39.12 25.02 3.14
N PRO A 62 -39.46 24.34 4.24
CA PRO A 62 -40.85 24.24 4.68
C PRO A 62 -41.29 25.52 5.42
N SER A 63 -42.53 25.90 5.09
CA SER A 63 -43.23 27.13 5.42
C SER A 63 -43.43 27.40 6.91
N ALA A 64 -43.30 28.68 7.30
CA ALA A 64 -44.02 29.26 8.42
C ALA A 64 -45.07 30.23 7.87
N THR A 65 -46.30 30.07 8.35
CA THR A 65 -47.53 30.80 8.04
C THR A 65 -47.47 32.28 8.44
N GLY A 66 -47.87 33.17 7.53
CA GLY A 66 -48.17 34.59 7.80
C GLY A 66 -48.83 35.26 6.58
N PRO A 67 -49.88 36.10 6.74
CA PRO A 67 -50.83 36.40 5.66
C PRO A 67 -50.59 37.71 4.89
N ALA A 68 -51.13 37.70 3.66
CA ALA A 68 -51.75 38.75 2.86
C ALA A 68 -51.08 40.13 2.68
N ASP A 69 -50.70 40.42 1.43
CA ASP A 69 -50.99 41.62 0.62
C ASP A 69 -50.15 41.46 -0.67
N GLY A 70 -50.59 41.66 -1.92
CA GLY A 70 -51.43 42.71 -2.49
C GLY A 70 -50.66 43.25 -3.72
N GLY A 71 -51.28 43.31 -4.90
CA GLY A 71 -50.77 44.01 -6.09
C GLY A 71 -49.94 43.15 -7.07
N SER A 72 -50.43 42.81 -8.27
CA SER A 72 -50.72 43.64 -9.45
C SER A 72 -49.49 43.86 -10.37
N GLN A 73 -49.64 43.32 -11.58
CA GLN A 73 -49.17 43.83 -12.88
C GLN A 73 -47.67 43.93 -13.21
N GLY A 74 -47.32 43.55 -14.45
CA GLY A 74 -46.05 43.94 -15.04
C GLY A 74 -45.56 43.11 -16.23
N ARG A 75 -46.39 42.96 -17.26
CA ARG A 75 -45.99 42.43 -18.58
C ARG A 75 -45.10 43.46 -19.30
N ALA A 76 -43.86 43.09 -19.64
CA ALA A 76 -43.10 43.75 -20.71
C ALA A 76 -41.95 42.85 -21.25
N LYS A 77 -42.16 42.30 -22.46
CA LYS A 77 -41.12 42.22 -23.51
C LYS A 77 -41.25 43.54 -24.29
N PRO A 78 -40.17 44.24 -24.67
CA PRO A 78 -39.43 43.84 -25.88
C PRO A 78 -37.95 44.27 -25.89
N GLY A 79 -37.16 43.74 -26.83
CA GLY A 79 -35.80 44.26 -27.03
C GLY A 79 -34.92 43.39 -27.90
N GLN A 80 -35.40 43.01 -29.08
CA GLN A 80 -34.58 42.48 -30.17
C GLN A 80 -33.66 43.61 -30.64
N ARG A 81 -32.35 43.45 -30.45
CA ARG A 81 -31.31 44.23 -31.13
C ARG A 81 -30.51 43.28 -32.00
N ASP A 82 -30.81 43.32 -33.29
CA ASP A 82 -29.84 43.08 -34.35
C ASP A 82 -28.72 44.11 -34.24
N GLY A 83 -27.48 43.70 -34.46
CA GLY A 83 -26.41 44.64 -34.75
C GLY A 83 -25.04 44.23 -34.25
N GLY A 84 -24.19 43.85 -35.19
CA GLY A 84 -22.74 43.97 -35.06
C GLY A 84 -22.06 42.65 -34.83
N ASP A 85 -21.56 42.08 -35.93
CA ASP A 85 -20.51 41.07 -35.98
C ASP A 85 -19.16 41.81 -35.79
N PRO A 86 -18.51 41.76 -34.62
CA PRO A 86 -17.18 42.31 -34.45
C PRO A 86 -16.19 41.16 -34.68
N ALA A 87 -15.42 41.30 -35.76
CA ALA A 87 -14.19 40.56 -36.07
C ALA A 87 -13.69 39.69 -34.91
N ARG A 88 -13.98 38.39 -35.02
CA ARG A 88 -13.57 37.34 -34.07
C ARG A 88 -12.05 37.40 -33.91
N PRO A 89 -11.51 37.86 -32.76
CA PRO A 89 -10.09 37.71 -32.52
C PRO A 89 -9.83 36.22 -32.42
N THR A 90 -8.96 35.70 -33.29
CA THR A 90 -8.23 34.45 -33.07
C THR A 90 -7.32 34.63 -31.85
N GLY A 91 -7.92 34.79 -30.67
CA GLY A 91 -7.25 34.54 -29.42
C GLY A 91 -6.91 33.07 -29.43
N GLY A 92 -5.63 32.76 -29.60
CA GLY A 92 -5.11 31.41 -29.36
C GLY A 92 -5.67 30.98 -28.01
N ALA A 93 -6.52 29.96 -28.03
CA ALA A 93 -7.02 29.36 -26.82
C ALA A 93 -5.79 28.92 -26.04
N VAL A 94 -5.40 29.72 -25.05
CA VAL A 94 -4.50 29.30 -24.00
C VAL A 94 -5.26 28.14 -23.38
N ASP A 95 -4.84 26.92 -23.71
CA ASP A 95 -5.39 25.72 -23.10
C ASP A 95 -5.42 26.00 -21.60
N PRO A 96 -6.59 25.91 -20.93
CA PRO A 96 -6.63 26.07 -19.50
C PRO A 96 -5.57 25.12 -18.94
N PRO A 97 -4.67 25.59 -18.04
CA PRO A 97 -3.61 24.74 -17.53
C PRO A 97 -4.28 23.46 -17.08
N ARG A 98 -3.94 22.35 -17.76
CA ARG A 98 -4.44 21.04 -17.38
C ARG A 98 -4.19 20.95 -15.88
N PRO A 99 -5.19 20.59 -15.05
CA PRO A 99 -4.94 20.40 -13.63
C PRO A 99 -3.76 19.44 -13.57
N ALA A 100 -2.60 19.95 -13.18
CA ALA A 100 -1.41 19.15 -13.03
C ALA A 100 -1.86 18.07 -12.07
N LEU A 101 -1.90 16.82 -12.52
CA LEU A 101 -2.19 15.71 -11.64
C LEU A 101 -1.07 15.78 -10.60
N SER A 102 -1.40 16.31 -9.41
CA SER A 102 -0.45 16.50 -8.32
C SER A 102 -0.21 15.13 -7.70
N LEU A 103 0.51 14.28 -8.44
CA LEU A 103 1.01 13.04 -7.90
C LEU A 103 2.12 13.40 -6.91
N TYR A 104 2.04 12.85 -5.71
CA TYR A 104 3.02 13.05 -4.66
C TYR A 104 4.03 11.92 -4.71
N GLN A 105 5.31 12.22 -4.53
CA GLN A 105 6.39 11.25 -4.66
C GLN A 105 7.24 11.20 -3.39
N VAL A 106 7.34 10.03 -2.79
CA VAL A 106 8.33 9.74 -1.74
C VAL A 106 9.49 9.01 -2.40
N VAL A 107 10.69 9.59 -2.33
CA VAL A 107 11.92 9.05 -2.89
C VAL A 107 12.86 8.67 -1.75
N LEU A 108 13.01 7.37 -1.55
CA LEU A 108 13.93 6.77 -0.58
C LEU A 108 15.33 6.69 -1.18
N LEU A 109 16.33 7.14 -0.43
CA LEU A 109 17.72 7.22 -0.87
C LEU A 109 18.66 6.58 0.16
N SER A 110 19.45 5.60 -0.27
CA SER A 110 20.54 5.04 0.55
C SER A 110 21.75 6.00 0.64
N GLN A 111 21.78 7.02 -0.20
CA GLN A 111 22.86 8.02 -0.28
C GLN A 111 22.37 9.41 0.10
N ALA A 112 23.29 10.39 0.13
CA ALA A 112 22.94 11.78 0.44
C ALA A 112 21.84 12.30 -0.50
N ALA A 113 20.79 12.85 0.09
CA ALA A 113 19.68 13.44 -0.66
C ALA A 113 20.08 14.81 -1.26
N PRO A 114 19.53 15.19 -2.42
CA PRO A 114 19.59 16.56 -2.90
C PRO A 114 19.05 17.54 -1.85
N ALA A 115 19.66 18.72 -1.74
CA ALA A 115 19.34 19.70 -0.71
C ALA A 115 17.93 20.28 -0.83
N GLU A 116 17.37 20.34 -2.04
CA GLU A 116 16.03 20.86 -2.30
C GLU A 116 15.19 19.83 -3.08
N ALA A 117 13.95 19.66 -2.63
CA ALA A 117 12.95 18.83 -3.30
C ALA A 117 11.84 19.74 -3.87
N PRO A 118 11.41 19.54 -5.13
CA PRO A 118 10.26 20.26 -5.67
C PRO A 118 8.98 20.03 -4.87
N PRO A 119 7.99 20.93 -4.94
CA PRO A 119 6.68 20.72 -4.33
C PRO A 119 6.06 19.38 -4.76
N GLY A 120 5.56 18.61 -3.80
CA GLY A 120 4.99 17.28 -4.05
C GLY A 120 6.03 16.16 -4.15
N LEU A 121 7.31 16.45 -3.96
CA LEU A 121 8.37 15.45 -3.86
C LEU A 121 9.03 15.53 -2.48
N ARG A 122 9.21 14.38 -1.81
CA ARG A 122 9.94 14.28 -0.54
C ARG A 122 11.06 13.25 -0.66
N HIS A 123 12.29 13.71 -0.43
CA HIS A 123 13.43 12.82 -0.28
C HIS A 123 13.52 12.33 1.16
N VAL A 124 13.62 11.02 1.36
CA VAL A 124 13.89 10.41 2.67
C VAL A 124 15.24 9.70 2.58
N ARG A 125 16.22 10.18 3.35
CA ARG A 125 17.54 9.56 3.42
C ARG A 125 17.53 8.45 4.46
N LEU A 126 17.90 7.25 4.03
CA LEU A 126 18.05 6.08 4.88
C LEU A 126 19.50 5.95 5.36
N GLN A 127 19.67 5.51 6.59
CA GLN A 127 20.94 5.34 7.29
C GLN A 127 21.30 3.86 7.47
N HIS A 128 20.31 2.98 7.48
CA HIS A 128 20.49 1.61 7.97
C HIS A 128 20.14 0.54 6.93
N ALA A 129 19.04 0.70 6.22
CA ALA A 129 18.56 -0.27 5.25
C ALA A 129 18.66 0.25 3.81
N ARG A 130 18.57 -0.67 2.82
CA ARG A 130 18.54 -0.28 1.41
C ARG A 130 17.19 0.37 1.06
N ALA A 131 17.20 1.34 0.15
CA ALA A 131 16.01 2.03 -0.32
C ALA A 131 14.90 1.08 -0.79
N ARG A 132 15.26 0.04 -1.53
CA ARG A 132 14.29 -0.97 -1.98
C ARG A 132 13.67 -1.76 -0.82
N GLU A 133 14.48 -2.19 0.14
CA GLU A 133 14.01 -3.00 1.29
C GLU A 133 12.97 -2.22 2.12
N VAL A 134 13.28 -0.96 2.45
CA VAL A 134 12.34 -0.05 3.13
C VAL A 134 11.13 0.27 2.25
N GLY A 135 11.35 0.51 0.96
CA GLY A 135 10.28 0.83 0.01
C GLY A 135 9.26 -0.29 -0.14
N CYS A 136 9.71 -1.54 -0.16
CA CYS A 136 8.83 -2.70 -0.23
C CYS A 136 8.02 -2.88 1.05
N LEU A 137 8.61 -2.68 2.24
CA LEU A 137 7.84 -2.65 3.49
C LEU A 137 6.85 -1.48 3.52
N LEU A 138 7.29 -0.29 3.10
CA LEU A 138 6.46 0.90 3.10
C LEU A 138 5.24 0.72 2.18
N ALA A 139 5.43 0.07 1.02
CA ALA A 139 4.35 -0.21 0.08
C ALA A 139 3.27 -1.15 0.63
N LEU A 140 3.56 -1.89 1.71
CA LEU A 140 2.58 -2.73 2.40
C LEU A 140 1.76 -1.95 3.43
N VAL A 141 2.39 -1.04 4.16
CA VAL A 141 1.73 -0.25 5.21
C VAL A 141 0.98 0.95 4.62
N TYR A 142 1.59 1.64 3.64
CA TYR A 142 1.02 2.78 2.92
C TYR A 142 1.05 2.48 1.42
N LEU A 143 -0.07 1.94 0.93
CA LEU A 143 -0.20 1.43 -0.43
C LEU A 143 -0.01 2.54 -1.48
N PRO A 144 1.05 2.50 -2.30
CA PRO A 144 1.27 3.48 -3.36
C PRO A 144 0.44 3.12 -4.59
N SER A 145 0.19 4.11 -5.45
CA SER A 145 -0.33 3.89 -6.81
C SER A 145 0.70 3.14 -7.66
N GLY A 146 1.99 3.33 -7.41
CA GLY A 146 3.06 2.60 -8.09
C GLY A 146 4.42 2.74 -7.41
N PRO A 147 5.15 1.62 -7.22
CA PRO A 147 6.56 1.64 -6.85
C PRO A 147 7.48 1.54 -8.08
N SER A 148 8.65 2.18 -8.05
CA SER A 148 9.71 2.00 -9.05
C SER A 148 11.09 2.34 -8.47
N GLY A 149 12.18 1.80 -9.02
CA GLY A 149 13.53 2.17 -8.62
C GLY A 149 14.51 1.01 -8.50
N THR A 150 15.65 1.30 -7.87
CA THR A 150 16.78 0.40 -7.62
C THR A 150 16.95 0.15 -6.12
N ASP A 151 17.95 -0.68 -5.77
CA ASP A 151 18.32 -0.95 -4.37
C ASP A 151 18.72 0.32 -3.60
N ASP A 152 19.34 1.29 -4.28
CA ASP A 152 19.86 2.52 -3.65
C ASP A 152 18.93 3.73 -3.76
N ARG A 153 17.94 3.66 -4.66
CA ARG A 153 16.95 4.71 -4.88
C ARG A 153 15.60 4.11 -5.21
N TYR A 154 14.61 4.31 -4.36
CA TYR A 154 13.28 3.75 -4.53
C TYR A 154 12.22 4.85 -4.47
N THR A 155 11.30 4.88 -5.43
CA THR A 155 10.29 5.92 -5.59
C THR A 155 8.89 5.32 -5.45
N LEU A 156 8.07 5.96 -4.63
CA LEU A 156 6.71 5.58 -4.32
C LEU A 156 5.78 6.76 -4.65
N VAL A 157 4.74 6.50 -5.44
CA VAL A 157 3.79 7.53 -5.89
C VAL A 157 2.47 7.41 -5.12
N TYR A 158 1.99 8.53 -4.60
CA TYR A 158 0.75 8.63 -3.82
C TYR A 158 -0.23 9.64 -4.44
N PRO A 159 -1.54 9.34 -4.43
CA PRO A 159 -2.54 10.22 -5.04
C PRO A 159 -2.93 11.40 -4.14
N THR A 160 -2.64 11.33 -2.83
CA THR A 160 -2.96 12.39 -1.86
C THR A 160 -1.75 12.85 -1.07
N SER A 161 -1.78 14.11 -0.61
CA SER A 161 -0.75 14.66 0.28
C SER A 161 -0.73 13.94 1.63
N LEU A 162 -1.89 13.50 2.13
CA LEU A 162 -1.98 12.76 3.38
C LEU A 162 -1.19 11.44 3.32
N GLU A 163 -1.42 10.63 2.30
CA GLU A 163 -0.69 9.36 2.12
C GLU A 163 0.81 9.59 1.95
N HIS A 164 1.18 10.63 1.20
CA HIS A 164 2.56 11.04 1.01
C HIS A 164 3.26 11.41 2.32
N ASP A 165 2.61 12.22 3.17
CA ASP A 165 3.20 12.68 4.43
C ASP A 165 3.32 11.51 5.42
N LEU A 166 2.28 10.69 5.56
CA LEU A 166 2.27 9.49 6.41
C LEU A 166 3.33 8.46 5.96
N ALA A 167 3.46 8.24 4.64
CA ALA A 167 4.44 7.33 4.10
C ALA A 167 5.87 7.80 4.38
N ALA A 168 6.16 9.10 4.19
CA ALA A 168 7.49 9.62 4.44
C ALA A 168 7.88 9.56 5.93
N GLU A 169 6.96 9.84 6.84
CA GLU A 169 7.18 9.65 8.29
C GLU A 169 7.42 8.18 8.64
N ALA A 170 6.64 7.26 8.05
CA ALA A 170 6.80 5.84 8.30
C ALA A 170 8.10 5.28 7.70
N ALA A 171 8.59 5.82 6.58
CA ALA A 171 9.87 5.43 6.00
C ALA A 171 11.03 5.69 6.96
N GLU A 172 11.02 6.83 7.67
CA GLU A 172 12.02 7.15 8.68
C GLU A 172 11.97 6.17 9.86
N LEU A 173 10.77 5.70 10.25
CA LEU A 173 10.62 4.69 11.29
C LEU A 173 11.10 3.30 10.83
N LEU A 174 10.82 2.93 9.58
CA LEU A 174 11.17 1.63 9.00
C LEU A 174 12.66 1.50 8.65
N ASP A 175 13.41 2.60 8.65
CA ASP A 175 14.87 2.60 8.51
C ASP A 175 15.54 2.08 9.80
N VAL A 176 15.47 0.76 9.98
CA VAL A 176 16.05 0.08 11.15
C VAL A 176 17.32 -0.68 10.77
N PRO A 177 18.31 -0.80 11.67
CA PRO A 177 19.49 -1.62 11.45
C PRO A 177 19.14 -3.07 11.12
N LYS A 178 19.88 -3.67 10.18
CA LYS A 178 19.76 -5.10 9.93
C LYS A 178 20.11 -5.87 11.21
N PRO A 179 19.25 -6.79 11.65
CA PRO A 179 19.49 -7.53 12.87
C PRO A 179 20.64 -8.52 12.71
N HIS A 180 21.28 -8.83 13.83
CA HIS A 180 22.27 -9.89 13.92
C HIS A 180 21.75 -10.97 14.88
N GLY A 181 21.50 -12.16 14.34
CA GLY A 181 21.06 -13.33 15.13
C GLY A 181 19.55 -13.42 15.33
N GLY A 182 19.15 -14.19 16.34
CA GLY A 182 17.75 -14.49 16.65
C GLY A 182 16.99 -13.34 17.33
N PRO A 183 15.68 -13.51 17.56
CA PRO A 183 14.85 -12.50 18.18
C PRO A 183 15.38 -12.15 19.58
N PRO A 184 15.46 -10.86 19.93
CA PRO A 184 15.92 -10.45 21.25
C PRO A 184 14.90 -10.88 22.32
N ALA A 185 15.43 -11.22 23.50
CA ALA A 185 14.64 -11.47 24.71
C ALA A 185 14.33 -10.18 25.50
N GLY A 186 14.79 -9.03 25.00
CA GLY A 186 14.72 -7.74 25.68
C GLY A 186 13.37 -7.02 25.50
N SER A 187 13.46 -5.69 25.47
CA SER A 187 12.30 -4.80 25.35
C SER A 187 11.50 -5.04 24.08
N MET A 188 10.21 -4.66 24.07
CA MET A 188 9.41 -4.77 22.85
C MET A 188 9.92 -3.84 21.75
N ILE A 189 10.61 -2.76 22.11
CA ILE A 189 11.30 -1.87 21.16
C ILE A 189 12.40 -2.62 20.40
N GLU A 190 13.20 -3.42 21.09
CA GLU A 190 14.24 -4.24 20.46
C GLU A 190 13.63 -5.35 19.59
N VAL A 191 12.55 -5.99 20.07
CA VAL A 191 11.80 -6.98 19.29
C VAL A 191 11.25 -6.36 18.01
N TRP A 192 10.66 -5.16 18.10
CA TRP A 192 10.12 -4.45 16.94
C TRP A 192 11.21 -4.09 15.93
N ARG A 193 12.34 -3.52 16.39
CA ARG A 193 13.48 -3.18 15.50
C ARG A 193 14.04 -4.41 14.81
N TRP A 194 14.26 -5.49 15.57
CA TRP A 194 14.71 -6.77 15.02
C TRP A 194 13.72 -7.28 13.97
N ALA A 195 12.43 -7.31 14.30
CA ALA A 195 11.42 -7.87 13.41
C ALA A 195 11.25 -7.05 12.14
N MET A 196 11.26 -5.71 12.21
CA MET A 196 11.17 -4.87 11.02
C MET A 196 12.39 -5.02 10.11
N GLY A 197 13.60 -5.11 10.68
CA GLY A 197 14.81 -5.33 9.89
C GLY A 197 14.88 -6.74 9.27
N GLU A 198 14.37 -7.77 9.95
CA GLU A 198 14.19 -9.10 9.35
C GLU A 198 13.13 -9.08 8.23
N ALA A 199 12.00 -8.38 8.46
CA ALA A 199 10.91 -8.32 7.51
C ALA A 199 11.30 -7.65 6.20
N SER A 200 12.15 -6.61 6.24
CA SER A 200 12.60 -5.90 5.05
C SER A 200 13.37 -6.80 4.08
N ASP A 201 14.10 -7.77 4.62
CA ASP A 201 14.87 -8.75 3.83
C ASP A 201 13.99 -9.88 3.32
N VAL A 202 13.00 -10.29 4.12
CA VAL A 202 12.24 -11.52 3.91
C VAL A 202 11.04 -11.32 2.99
N ILE A 203 10.42 -10.13 2.96
CA ILE A 203 9.09 -9.97 2.38
C ILE A 203 9.02 -10.25 0.88
N ASP A 204 10.04 -9.82 0.14
CA ASP A 204 10.15 -10.03 -1.31
C ASP A 204 11.14 -11.14 -1.68
N SER A 205 11.86 -11.70 -0.71
CA SER A 205 12.78 -12.81 -0.96
C SER A 205 12.03 -14.14 -1.07
N PRO A 206 12.02 -14.82 -2.23
CA PRO A 206 11.43 -16.15 -2.35
C PRO A 206 12.25 -17.19 -1.56
N GLY A 207 11.62 -18.32 -1.21
CA GLY A 207 12.34 -19.47 -0.63
C GLY A 207 12.76 -19.35 0.83
N GLN A 208 12.22 -18.39 1.59
CA GLN A 208 12.49 -18.27 3.02
C GLN A 208 11.92 -19.47 3.80
N PRO A 209 12.66 -20.05 4.77
CA PRO A 209 12.16 -21.16 5.56
C PRO A 209 10.88 -20.80 6.32
N GLU A 210 9.88 -21.69 6.28
CA GLU A 210 8.58 -21.47 6.94
C GLU A 210 8.73 -21.17 8.43
N GLN A 211 9.62 -21.90 9.13
CA GLN A 211 9.89 -21.67 10.56
C GLN A 211 10.39 -20.25 10.84
N ARG A 212 11.22 -19.68 9.96
CA ARG A 212 11.72 -18.29 10.10
C ARG A 212 10.59 -17.29 9.90
N LEU A 213 9.74 -17.52 8.90
CA LEU A 213 8.56 -16.69 8.63
C LEU A 213 7.58 -16.70 9.82
N ARG A 214 7.33 -17.87 10.42
CA ARG A 214 6.48 -18.00 11.62
C ARG A 214 7.10 -17.28 12.82
N GLN A 215 8.38 -17.50 13.10
CA GLN A 215 9.08 -16.81 14.20
C GLN A 215 9.01 -15.29 14.06
N LEU A 216 9.16 -14.78 12.84
CA LEU A 216 9.04 -13.36 12.54
C LEU A 216 7.61 -12.85 12.76
N ALA A 217 6.61 -13.55 12.23
CA ALA A 217 5.19 -13.20 12.43
C ALA A 217 4.83 -13.20 13.93
N ASP A 218 5.24 -14.21 14.68
CA ASP A 218 5.02 -14.32 16.13
C ASP A 218 5.67 -13.15 16.88
N ALA A 219 6.92 -12.80 16.54
CA ALA A 219 7.60 -11.66 17.15
C ALA A 219 6.85 -10.34 16.92
N LEU A 220 6.36 -10.10 15.69
CA LEU A 220 5.56 -8.92 15.36
C LEU A 220 4.21 -8.94 16.10
N MET A 221 3.55 -10.09 16.21
CA MET A 221 2.28 -10.21 16.94
C MET A 221 2.43 -9.90 18.44
N ARG A 222 3.58 -10.22 19.05
CA ARG A 222 3.88 -9.81 20.45
C ARG A 222 4.00 -8.30 20.61
N VAL A 223 4.40 -7.58 19.56
CA VAL A 223 4.53 -6.11 19.60
C VAL A 223 3.17 -5.43 19.63
N ILE A 224 2.17 -5.98 18.93
CA ILE A 224 0.83 -5.37 18.77
C ILE A 224 0.20 -4.92 20.11
N PRO A 225 0.12 -5.75 21.17
CA PRO A 225 -0.48 -5.35 22.45
C PRO A 225 0.44 -4.52 23.36
N SER A 226 1.72 -4.33 23.01
CA SER A 226 2.70 -3.72 23.91
C SER A 226 2.38 -2.25 24.21
N ALA A 227 2.42 -1.82 25.47
CA ALA A 227 2.31 -0.39 25.82
C ALA A 227 3.63 0.38 25.66
N GLU A 228 4.75 -0.30 25.44
CA GLU A 228 6.08 0.31 25.32
C GLU A 228 6.27 1.09 24.01
N LEU A 229 5.49 0.75 22.98
CA LEU A 229 5.64 1.32 21.64
C LEU A 229 4.50 2.29 21.30
N PRO A 230 4.82 3.39 20.59
CA PRO A 230 3.87 4.23 19.90
C PRO A 230 2.85 3.43 19.07
N ARG A 231 1.62 3.96 18.99
CA ARG A 231 0.51 3.35 18.23
C ARG A 231 0.90 3.01 16.79
N GLN A 232 1.60 3.91 16.10
CA GLN A 232 2.02 3.74 14.71
C GLN A 232 2.95 2.53 14.52
N GLN A 233 3.91 2.31 15.42
CA GLN A 233 4.83 1.15 15.33
C GLN A 233 4.11 -0.17 15.57
N ARG A 234 3.16 -0.22 16.51
CA ARG A 234 2.31 -1.39 16.76
C ARG A 234 1.41 -1.69 15.56
N TRP A 235 0.86 -0.65 14.96
CA TRP A 235 0.07 -0.77 13.74
C TRP A 235 0.89 -1.32 12.57
N MET A 236 2.07 -0.76 12.29
CA MET A 236 2.96 -1.28 11.25
C MET A 236 3.34 -2.75 11.51
N ALA A 237 3.62 -3.11 12.77
CA ALA A 237 3.93 -4.49 13.14
C ALA A 237 2.77 -5.44 12.81
N GLY A 238 1.54 -5.07 13.15
CA GLY A 238 0.35 -5.86 12.82
C GLY A 238 0.08 -5.96 11.32
N MET A 239 0.30 -4.88 10.56
CA MET A 239 0.16 -4.90 9.10
C MET A 239 1.15 -5.86 8.45
N VAL A 240 2.43 -5.80 8.85
CA VAL A 240 3.48 -6.70 8.34
C VAL A 240 3.24 -8.15 8.77
N ALA A 241 2.84 -8.39 10.03
CA ALA A 241 2.50 -9.73 10.52
C ALA A 241 1.36 -10.34 9.71
N GLY A 242 0.28 -9.59 9.47
CA GLY A 242 -0.86 -10.03 8.68
C GLY A 242 -0.48 -10.37 7.23
N GLU A 243 0.37 -9.56 6.59
CA GLU A 243 0.84 -9.83 5.22
C GLU A 243 1.74 -11.08 5.18
N LEU A 244 2.63 -11.26 6.16
CA LEU A 244 3.45 -12.48 6.25
C LEU A 244 2.56 -13.72 6.40
N LEU A 245 1.57 -13.68 7.29
CA LEU A 245 0.62 -14.77 7.49
C LEU A 245 -0.15 -15.07 6.21
N ALA A 246 -0.76 -14.07 5.58
CA ALA A 246 -1.59 -14.26 4.39
C ALA A 246 -0.78 -14.66 3.14
N ARG A 247 0.29 -13.91 2.82
CA ARG A 247 1.00 -14.04 1.54
C ARG A 247 2.14 -15.05 1.57
N ARG A 248 2.79 -15.23 2.72
CA ARG A 248 4.00 -16.06 2.84
C ARG A 248 3.75 -17.40 3.50
N LEU A 249 2.84 -17.44 4.48
CA LEU A 249 2.49 -18.65 5.23
C LEU A 249 1.15 -19.26 4.82
N TYR A 250 0.34 -18.54 4.02
CA TYR A 250 -1.01 -18.94 3.62
C TYR A 250 -1.94 -19.22 4.82
N ASP A 251 -1.67 -18.59 5.96
CA ASP A 251 -2.48 -18.64 7.18
C ASP A 251 -3.46 -17.46 7.18
N TYR A 252 -4.50 -17.57 6.35
CA TYR A 252 -5.49 -16.51 6.19
C TYR A 252 -6.35 -16.28 7.44
N ALA A 253 -6.57 -17.34 8.23
CA ALA A 253 -7.30 -17.25 9.49
C ALA A 253 -6.48 -16.47 10.54
N GLY A 254 -5.18 -16.75 10.65
CA GLY A 254 -4.26 -15.98 11.47
C GLY A 254 -4.20 -14.51 11.04
N ALA A 255 -4.12 -14.25 9.73
CA ALA A 255 -4.14 -12.89 9.20
C ALA A 255 -5.45 -12.15 9.54
N ASP A 256 -6.63 -12.78 9.36
CA ASP A 256 -7.93 -12.21 9.73
C ASP A 256 -7.99 -11.87 11.23
N ALA A 257 -7.47 -12.75 12.09
CA ALA A 257 -7.41 -12.50 13.54
C ALA A 257 -6.53 -11.29 13.88
N VAL A 258 -5.34 -11.18 13.27
CA VAL A 258 -4.44 -10.03 13.44
C VAL A 258 -5.10 -8.73 13.00
N TYR A 259 -5.71 -8.69 11.82
CA TYR A 259 -6.36 -7.46 11.33
C TYR A 259 -7.57 -7.06 12.19
N ARG A 260 -8.33 -8.04 12.72
CA ARG A 260 -9.42 -7.74 13.66
C ARG A 260 -8.88 -7.12 14.95
N GLN A 261 -7.84 -7.71 15.55
CA GLN A 261 -7.21 -7.16 16.75
C GLN A 261 -6.68 -5.74 16.48
N LEU A 262 -6.03 -5.53 15.34
CA LEU A 262 -5.44 -4.25 14.99
C LEU A 262 -6.50 -3.16 14.81
N ARG A 263 -7.64 -3.49 14.20
CA ARG A 263 -8.77 -2.57 14.02
C ARG A 263 -9.29 -1.97 15.34
N GLU A 264 -9.23 -2.73 16.43
CA GLU A 264 -9.67 -2.25 17.76
C GLU A 264 -8.70 -1.24 18.41
N THR A 265 -7.48 -1.13 17.88
CA THR A 265 -6.42 -0.29 18.45
C THR A 265 -6.11 0.97 17.65
N VAL A 266 -6.59 1.04 16.40
CA VAL A 266 -6.45 2.18 15.50
C VAL A 266 -7.59 3.18 15.69
N GLU A 267 -7.33 4.43 15.34
CA GLU A 267 -8.30 5.50 15.49
C GLU A 267 -9.47 5.36 14.48
N PRO A 268 -10.73 5.46 14.92
CA PRO A 268 -11.87 5.39 14.02
C PRO A 268 -11.85 6.48 12.95
N GLY A 269 -12.07 6.11 11.69
CA GLY A 269 -12.07 7.04 10.55
C GLY A 269 -10.67 7.42 10.05
N SER A 270 -9.59 6.92 10.66
CA SER A 270 -8.23 7.20 10.21
C SER A 270 -7.85 6.42 8.96
N TYR A 271 -6.77 6.84 8.29
CA TYR A 271 -6.21 6.12 7.15
C TYR A 271 -5.76 4.70 7.56
N GLU A 272 -5.15 4.56 8.74
CA GLU A 272 -4.71 3.28 9.29
C GLU A 272 -5.88 2.32 9.48
N GLN A 273 -7.03 2.81 9.98
CA GLN A 273 -8.22 1.96 10.09
C GLN A 273 -8.71 1.50 8.71
N MET A 274 -8.74 2.40 7.72
CA MET A 274 -9.08 2.05 6.34
C MET A 274 -8.13 0.98 5.78
N ALA A 275 -6.83 1.14 5.99
CA ALA A 275 -5.79 0.21 5.55
C ALA A 275 -5.98 -1.20 6.16
N VAL A 276 -6.30 -1.27 7.45
CA VAL A 276 -6.59 -2.56 8.12
C VAL A 276 -7.82 -3.24 7.52
N VAL A 277 -8.92 -2.49 7.32
CA VAL A 277 -10.15 -3.04 6.73
C VAL A 277 -9.90 -3.54 5.30
N TYR A 278 -9.14 -2.78 4.50
CA TYR A 278 -8.75 -3.18 3.17
C TYR A 278 -7.86 -4.44 3.15
N ALA A 279 -6.82 -4.49 3.99
CA ALA A 279 -5.91 -5.62 4.09
C ALA A 279 -6.64 -6.90 4.53
N ARG A 280 -7.55 -6.79 5.48
CA ARG A 280 -8.47 -7.87 5.87
C ARG A 280 -9.32 -8.33 4.69
N GLY A 281 -9.89 -7.40 3.93
CA GLY A 281 -10.64 -7.71 2.70
C GLY A 281 -9.82 -8.54 1.72
N ARG A 282 -8.57 -8.15 1.47
CA ARG A 282 -7.64 -8.92 0.62
C ARG A 282 -7.37 -10.32 1.13
N ALA A 283 -7.07 -10.50 2.42
CA ALA A 283 -6.85 -11.82 3.00
C ALA A 283 -8.09 -12.71 2.85
N LEU A 284 -9.30 -12.17 3.06
CA LEU A 284 -10.56 -12.89 2.87
C LEU A 284 -10.83 -13.27 1.41
N VAL A 285 -10.36 -12.49 0.43
CA VAL A 285 -10.41 -12.87 -0.99
C VAL A 285 -9.53 -14.10 -1.23
N GLN A 286 -8.31 -14.10 -0.69
CA GLN A 286 -7.36 -15.21 -0.83
C GLN A 286 -7.86 -16.49 -0.14
N ASP A 287 -8.59 -16.35 0.96
CA ASP A 287 -9.27 -17.44 1.69
C ASP A 287 -10.56 -17.95 1.00
N GLY A 288 -10.96 -17.33 -0.13
CA GLY A 288 -12.19 -17.70 -0.84
C GLY A 288 -13.50 -17.21 -0.19
N ARG A 289 -13.43 -16.45 0.90
CA ARG A 289 -14.58 -15.87 1.62
C ARG A 289 -15.06 -14.57 0.97
N ARG A 290 -15.43 -14.65 -0.31
CA ARG A 290 -15.73 -13.51 -1.18
C ARG A 290 -16.81 -12.57 -0.62
N GLU A 291 -17.89 -13.09 -0.04
CA GLU A 291 -18.97 -12.24 0.52
C GLU A 291 -18.50 -11.42 1.74
N GLN A 292 -17.62 -11.98 2.57
CA GLN A 292 -17.06 -11.25 3.71
C GLN A 292 -16.02 -10.23 3.26
N ALA A 293 -15.22 -10.56 2.24
CA ALA A 293 -14.33 -9.61 1.60
C ALA A 293 -15.11 -8.44 0.97
N ARG A 294 -16.26 -8.73 0.34
CA ARG A 294 -17.17 -7.71 -0.22
C ARG A 294 -17.58 -6.71 0.85
N GLN A 295 -18.00 -7.19 2.02
CA GLN A 295 -18.37 -6.35 3.16
C GLN A 295 -17.21 -5.46 3.63
N CYS A 296 -15.96 -5.95 3.61
CA CYS A 296 -14.80 -5.11 3.91
C CYS A 296 -14.63 -3.97 2.90
N PHE A 297 -14.68 -4.26 1.59
CA PHE A 297 -14.52 -3.21 0.57
C PHE A 297 -15.69 -2.23 0.55
N GLU A 298 -16.92 -2.69 0.76
CA GLU A 298 -18.10 -1.83 0.95
C GLU A 298 -17.95 -0.96 2.20
N SER A 299 -17.40 -1.50 3.29
CA SER A 299 -17.07 -0.74 4.50
C SER A 299 -16.03 0.35 4.23
N VAL A 300 -15.00 0.09 3.42
CA VAL A 300 -14.02 1.11 3.00
C VAL A 300 -14.73 2.27 2.31
N ILE A 301 -15.59 1.97 1.33
CA ILE A 301 -16.28 3.00 0.54
C ILE A 301 -17.31 3.76 1.38
N GLY A 302 -18.05 3.05 2.24
CA GLY A 302 -19.13 3.64 3.04
C GLY A 302 -18.62 4.51 4.20
N GLN A 303 -17.57 4.07 4.90
CA GLN A 303 -17.13 4.72 6.15
C GLN A 303 -16.04 5.79 5.91
N PHE A 304 -15.25 5.68 4.84
CA PHE A 304 -14.08 6.54 4.61
C PHE A 304 -14.28 7.49 3.43
N SER A 305 -15.50 8.00 3.23
CA SER A 305 -15.79 8.99 2.19
C SER A 305 -14.93 10.28 2.25
N PRO A 306 -14.45 10.77 3.41
CA PRO A 306 -13.49 11.88 3.45
C PRO A 306 -12.14 11.54 2.79
N LEU A 307 -11.79 10.25 2.71
CA LEU A 307 -10.55 9.72 2.12
C LEU A 307 -10.77 9.16 0.70
N ARG A 308 -11.83 9.61 0.00
CA ARG A 308 -12.18 9.11 -1.35
C ARG A 308 -11.09 9.22 -2.41
N GLY A 309 -10.09 10.08 -2.20
CA GLY A 309 -8.97 10.26 -3.11
C GLY A 309 -7.80 9.32 -2.86
N SER A 310 -7.85 8.51 -1.79
CA SER A 310 -6.79 7.57 -1.42
C SER A 310 -6.75 6.36 -2.35
N GLU A 311 -5.57 5.75 -2.45
CA GLU A 311 -5.34 4.55 -3.26
C GLU A 311 -6.19 3.37 -2.77
N LEU A 312 -6.33 3.20 -1.45
CA LEU A 312 -7.11 2.12 -0.84
C LEU A 312 -8.61 2.23 -1.16
N PHE A 313 -9.15 3.45 -1.16
CA PHE A 313 -10.54 3.69 -1.53
C PHE A 313 -10.78 3.33 -3.00
N GLU A 314 -9.90 3.78 -3.88
CA GLU A 314 -10.01 3.53 -5.32
C GLU A 314 -9.88 2.03 -5.66
N ARG A 315 -8.90 1.31 -5.09
CA ARG A 315 -8.78 -0.14 -5.29
C ARG A 315 -9.97 -0.93 -4.75
N SER A 316 -10.56 -0.48 -3.63
CA SER A 316 -11.79 -1.10 -3.10
C SER A 316 -12.95 -0.94 -4.08
N ARG A 317 -13.13 0.27 -4.62
CA ARG A 317 -14.16 0.60 -5.62
C ARG A 317 -13.98 -0.23 -6.89
N GLU A 318 -12.76 -0.28 -7.42
CA GLU A 318 -12.45 -1.06 -8.62
C GLU A 318 -12.68 -2.56 -8.42
N THR A 319 -12.29 -3.10 -7.26
CA THR A 319 -12.49 -4.52 -6.93
C THR A 319 -13.98 -4.89 -6.92
N LEU A 320 -14.83 -4.07 -6.30
CA LEU A 320 -16.28 -4.29 -6.30
C LEU A 320 -16.87 -4.16 -7.71
N ALA A 321 -16.48 -3.14 -8.47
CA ALA A 321 -16.95 -2.96 -9.86
C ALA A 321 -16.55 -4.15 -10.75
N GLN A 322 -15.35 -4.71 -10.57
CA GLN A 322 -14.93 -5.92 -11.27
C GLN A 322 -15.78 -7.14 -10.90
N TRP A 323 -16.19 -7.26 -9.64
CA TRP A 323 -17.02 -8.37 -9.19
C TRP A 323 -18.45 -8.30 -9.71
N ASP A 324 -19.03 -7.11 -9.76
CA ASP A 324 -20.39 -6.91 -10.25
C ASP A 324 -20.50 -7.17 -11.76
N ARG A 325 -19.44 -6.91 -12.53
CA ARG A 325 -19.37 -7.28 -13.96
C ARG A 325 -19.31 -8.78 -14.24
N ARG A 326 -18.96 -9.61 -13.25
CA ARG A 326 -18.83 -11.07 -13.39
C ARG A 326 -20.09 -11.83 -12.93
N ARG A 327 -21.11 -11.14 -12.45
CA ARG A 327 -22.42 -11.70 -12.12
C ARG A 327 -23.31 -11.69 -13.36
#